data_AF-A0A9E2ABH9-F1
#
_entry.id   AF-A0A9E2ABH9-F1
#
_cell.length_a   1.000
_cell.length_b   1.000
_cell.length_c   1.000
_cell.angle_alpha   90.00
_cell.angle_beta   90.00
_cell.angle_gamma   90.00
#
_symmetry.space_group_name_H-M   'P 1'
#
loop_
_entity.id
_entity.type
_entity.pdbx_description
1 polymer ?
#
loop_
_entity_poly.entity_id
_entity_poly.type
_entity_poly.pdbx_seq_one_letter_code
_entity_poly.pdbx_strand_id
1 'polypeptide(L)'
;MRTKKNLTLLVLAALILGACGPAAPSLDPEAYEQQVLEWRAGRLARLLAPDGYLTQIGLFWLDAGSYTLGSGAENDIRLPANAAAEVGILEVTGGVVHMRVADGVEVLSAGEPVTDILIADDTSPEPVQLTHESIAWTVIKRDDRVGVRVRDYEHPFVATFGPLPYFPIDASLRVQGTLKRYDEPRIANVGTVIEGLGYHPESPGVVEFEIGGETHELEAYTSGDRLFFVFGDATNRDDTYGAGRFLYADVPGENGQTILDFNMSYSPPCAFNDFSTCPVASPRNRLPIRIEAGEKYDKALHYSAAASL
;
A
#
# COMPACT_ATOMS: atom_id res chain seq x y z
N MET A 1 20.57 48.08 -79.19
CA MET A 1 21.32 47.08 -78.40
C MET A 1 20.56 46.81 -77.11
N ARG A 2 19.79 45.71 -77.04
CA ARG A 2 19.07 45.27 -75.83
C ARG A 2 19.53 43.86 -75.50
N THR A 3 20.33 43.75 -74.46
CA THR A 3 20.85 42.53 -73.84
C THR A 3 19.73 41.80 -73.11
N LYS A 4 19.41 40.56 -73.51
CA LYS A 4 18.60 39.62 -72.72
C LYS A 4 19.54 38.84 -71.80
N LYS A 5 19.39 39.01 -70.49
CA LYS A 5 20.03 38.18 -69.46
C LYS A 5 19.17 36.93 -69.26
N ASN A 6 19.77 35.75 -69.42
CA ASN A 6 19.19 34.47 -69.02
C ASN A 6 19.34 34.32 -67.50
N LEU A 7 18.23 34.13 -66.79
CA LEU A 7 18.20 33.81 -65.37
C LEU A 7 17.72 32.36 -65.24
N THR A 8 18.64 31.44 -64.98
CA THR A 8 18.37 30.03 -64.67
C THR A 8 17.84 29.94 -63.25
N LEU A 9 16.61 29.47 -63.08
CA LEU A 9 15.97 29.24 -61.78
C LEU A 9 16.33 27.81 -61.30
N LEU A 10 17.16 27.68 -60.25
CA LEU A 10 17.37 26.42 -59.54
C LEU A 10 16.16 26.17 -58.62
N VAL A 11 15.44 25.07 -58.83
CA VAL A 11 14.41 24.57 -57.90
C VAL A 11 15.11 23.61 -56.92
N LEU A 12 15.18 24.00 -55.66
CA LEU A 12 15.69 23.17 -54.57
C LEU A 12 14.52 22.34 -54.02
N ALA A 13 14.48 21.04 -54.32
CA ALA A 13 13.53 20.11 -53.72
C ALA A 13 13.99 19.75 -52.31
N ALA A 14 13.24 20.19 -51.30
CA ALA A 14 13.44 19.78 -49.91
C ALA A 14 12.81 18.40 -49.68
N LEU A 15 13.64 17.36 -49.51
CA LEU A 15 13.20 16.08 -48.97
C LEU A 15 12.88 16.24 -47.47
N ILE A 16 11.60 16.13 -47.12
CA ILE A 16 11.16 15.94 -45.73
C ILE A 16 11.33 14.45 -45.42
N LEU A 17 12.46 14.08 -44.79
CA LEU A 17 12.63 12.78 -44.17
C LEU A 17 11.87 12.78 -42.84
N GLY A 18 10.66 12.22 -42.84
CA GLY A 18 9.93 11.90 -41.62
C GLY A 18 10.69 10.81 -40.87
N ALA A 19 11.28 11.15 -39.72
CA ALA A 19 11.86 10.19 -38.81
C ALA A 19 10.73 9.42 -38.12
N CYS A 20 10.38 8.26 -38.66
CA CYS A 20 9.62 7.24 -37.94
C CYS A 20 10.57 6.63 -36.89
N GLY A 21 10.44 7.05 -35.64
CA GLY A 21 11.06 6.32 -34.52
C GLY A 21 10.49 4.90 -34.45
N PRO A 22 11.21 3.93 -33.83
CA PRO A 22 10.68 2.59 -33.65
C PRO A 22 9.37 2.68 -32.85
N ALA A 23 8.29 2.12 -33.39
CA ALA A 23 7.04 1.97 -32.68
C ALA A 23 7.32 1.21 -31.38
N ALA A 24 6.72 1.65 -30.27
CA ALA A 24 6.76 0.91 -29.03
C ALA A 24 6.32 -0.54 -29.30
N PRO A 25 6.98 -1.56 -28.71
CA PRO A 25 6.60 -2.95 -28.92
C PRO A 25 5.12 -3.10 -28.60
N SER A 26 4.35 -3.65 -29.54
CA SER A 26 2.94 -3.94 -29.34
C SER A 26 2.78 -4.89 -28.17
N LEU A 27 1.86 -4.58 -27.25
CA LEU A 27 1.51 -5.46 -26.14
C LEU A 27 0.98 -6.79 -26.71
N ASP A 28 1.62 -7.91 -26.38
CA ASP A 28 1.10 -9.24 -26.65
C ASP A 28 -0.04 -9.53 -25.65
N PRO A 29 -1.31 -9.68 -26.10
CA PRO A 29 -2.45 -9.84 -25.19
C PRO A 29 -2.35 -11.08 -24.29
N GLU A 30 -1.87 -12.22 -24.81
CA GLU A 30 -1.79 -13.46 -24.03
C GLU A 30 -0.68 -13.37 -22.97
N ALA A 31 0.48 -12.84 -23.35
CA ALA A 31 1.57 -12.61 -22.39
C ALA A 31 1.18 -11.60 -21.32
N TYR A 32 0.42 -10.56 -21.69
CA TYR A 32 -0.07 -9.56 -20.75
C TYR A 32 -1.11 -10.15 -19.78
N GLU A 33 -2.07 -10.91 -20.27
CA GLU A 33 -3.05 -11.59 -19.42
C GLU A 33 -2.35 -12.50 -18.41
N GLN A 34 -1.37 -13.29 -18.86
CA GLN A 34 -0.59 -14.16 -17.99
C GLN A 34 0.18 -13.37 -16.92
N GLN A 35 0.76 -12.23 -17.28
CA GLN A 35 1.45 -11.33 -16.34
C GLN A 35 0.50 -10.83 -15.24
N VAL A 36 -0.71 -10.43 -15.59
CA VAL A 36 -1.71 -9.96 -14.61
C VAL A 36 -2.17 -11.12 -13.71
N LEU A 37 -2.38 -12.32 -14.26
CA LEU A 37 -2.77 -13.50 -13.48
C LEU A 37 -1.68 -13.93 -12.49
N GLU A 38 -0.40 -13.90 -12.91
CA GLU A 38 0.73 -14.16 -12.02
C GLU A 38 0.82 -13.11 -10.90
N TRP A 39 0.63 -11.83 -11.24
CA TRP A 39 0.58 -10.77 -10.25
C TRP A 39 -0.56 -10.96 -9.23
N ARG A 40 -1.75 -11.38 -9.69
CA ARG A 40 -2.91 -11.69 -8.81
C ARG A 40 -2.60 -12.85 -7.87
N ALA A 41 -1.97 -13.91 -8.37
CA ALA A 41 -1.53 -15.04 -7.54
C ALA A 41 -0.51 -14.59 -6.48
N GLY A 42 0.48 -13.78 -6.86
CA GLY A 42 1.45 -13.20 -5.93
C GLY A 42 0.84 -12.23 -4.92
N ARG A 43 -0.23 -11.51 -5.29
CA ARG A 43 -1.01 -10.67 -4.38
C ARG A 43 -1.69 -11.51 -3.30
N LEU A 44 -2.37 -12.59 -3.67
CA LEU A 44 -3.00 -13.51 -2.70
C LEU A 44 -1.95 -14.18 -1.80
N ALA A 45 -0.85 -14.67 -2.37
CA ALA A 45 0.23 -15.28 -1.61
C ALA A 45 0.81 -14.34 -0.54
N ARG A 46 1.01 -13.05 -0.87
CA ARG A 46 1.48 -12.03 0.09
C ARG A 46 0.49 -11.73 1.22
N LEU A 47 -0.81 -11.85 0.97
CA LEU A 47 -1.82 -11.69 2.04
C LEU A 47 -1.81 -12.87 3.01
N LEU A 48 -1.63 -14.08 2.49
CA LEU A 48 -1.61 -15.34 3.24
C LEU A 48 -0.26 -15.65 3.90
N ALA A 49 0.80 -14.91 3.57
CA ALA A 49 2.12 -15.10 4.14
C ALA A 49 2.10 -14.87 5.67
N PRO A 50 3.02 -15.47 6.44
CA PRO A 50 3.06 -15.29 7.90
C PRO A 50 3.13 -13.81 8.35
N ASP A 51 3.86 -12.97 7.62
CA ASP A 51 3.97 -11.52 7.84
C ASP A 51 2.87 -10.71 7.12
N GLY A 52 1.99 -11.38 6.39
CA GLY A 52 0.87 -10.80 5.66
C GLY A 52 -0.19 -10.20 6.57
N TYR A 53 -1.01 -9.31 6.01
CA TYR A 53 -1.97 -8.53 6.79
C TYR A 53 -3.16 -9.33 7.34
N LEU A 54 -3.37 -10.56 6.89
CA LEU A 54 -4.45 -11.42 7.41
C LEU A 54 -4.15 -11.96 8.81
N THR A 55 -2.88 -11.96 9.23
CA THR A 55 -2.49 -12.37 10.59
C THR A 55 -2.66 -11.23 11.59
N GLN A 56 -2.90 -10.00 11.15
CA GLN A 56 -3.05 -8.85 12.05
C GLN A 56 -4.43 -8.83 12.70
N ILE A 57 -4.44 -8.99 14.01
CA ILE A 57 -5.66 -9.20 14.82
C ILE A 57 -5.87 -8.15 15.91
N GLY A 58 -4.96 -7.18 16.05
CA GLY A 58 -5.08 -6.15 17.06
C GLY A 58 -4.22 -4.91 16.79
N LEU A 59 -4.73 -3.76 17.23
CA LEU A 59 -3.99 -2.52 17.37
C LEU A 59 -4.48 -1.79 18.62
N PHE A 60 -3.57 -1.55 19.56
CA PHE A 60 -3.86 -0.91 20.84
C PHE A 60 -3.01 0.35 20.97
N TRP A 61 -3.65 1.52 21.01
CA TRP A 61 -2.96 2.79 21.22
C TRP A 61 -2.67 2.98 22.69
N LEU A 62 -1.46 3.45 23.01
CA LEU A 62 -0.97 3.55 24.38
C LEU A 62 -0.60 4.99 24.72
N ASP A 63 -1.15 5.45 25.85
CA ASP A 63 -0.65 6.62 26.58
C ASP A 63 0.47 6.21 27.54
N ALA A 64 1.16 7.18 28.14
CA ALA A 64 2.14 6.90 29.19
C ALA A 64 1.48 6.18 30.38
N GLY A 65 2.06 5.06 30.82
CA GLY A 65 1.48 4.20 31.83
C GLY A 65 1.96 2.75 31.76
N SER A 66 1.30 1.89 32.53
CA SER A 66 1.58 0.46 32.63
C SER A 66 0.36 -0.32 32.13
N TYR A 67 0.59 -1.31 31.25
CA TYR A 67 -0.45 -2.11 30.62
C TYR A 67 -0.15 -3.59 30.78
N THR A 68 -1.14 -4.35 31.24
CA THR A 68 -1.09 -5.81 31.33
C THR A 68 -1.39 -6.45 29.97
N LEU A 69 -0.64 -7.50 29.63
CA LEU A 69 -0.73 -8.23 28.36
C LEU A 69 -0.96 -9.72 28.64
N GLY A 70 -1.97 -10.32 28.01
CA GLY A 70 -2.23 -11.76 28.12
C GLY A 70 -3.64 -12.16 27.67
N SER A 71 -3.95 -13.45 27.72
CA SER A 71 -5.30 -13.96 27.36
C SER A 71 -6.33 -13.81 28.48
N GLY A 72 -5.90 -13.49 29.69
CA GLY A 72 -6.76 -13.28 30.85
C GLY A 72 -7.74 -12.11 30.65
N ALA A 73 -8.95 -12.27 31.18
CA ALA A 73 -10.04 -11.32 31.02
C ALA A 73 -9.87 -10.00 31.79
N GLU A 74 -8.80 -9.83 32.57
CA GLU A 74 -8.50 -8.59 33.28
C GLU A 74 -7.33 -7.83 32.64
N ASN A 75 -6.74 -8.35 31.55
CA ASN A 75 -5.66 -7.66 30.86
C ASN A 75 -6.17 -6.42 30.10
N ASP A 76 -5.36 -5.37 30.12
CA ASP A 76 -5.56 -4.16 29.33
C ASP A 76 -5.48 -4.47 27.83
N ILE A 77 -4.47 -5.28 27.45
CA ILE A 77 -4.28 -5.78 26.10
C ILE A 77 -4.56 -7.28 26.10
N ARG A 78 -5.73 -7.65 25.56
CA ARG A 78 -6.18 -9.04 25.51
C ARG A 78 -5.65 -9.73 24.27
N LEU A 79 -4.97 -10.84 24.49
CA LEU A 79 -4.48 -11.73 23.45
C LEU A 79 -5.44 -12.92 23.24
N PRO A 80 -5.37 -13.61 22.08
CA PRO A 80 -6.13 -14.84 21.88
C PRO A 80 -5.85 -15.92 22.93
N ALA A 81 -6.79 -16.86 23.07
CA ALA A 81 -6.82 -17.83 24.17
C ALA A 81 -5.64 -18.81 24.22
N ASN A 82 -4.86 -18.92 23.14
CA ASN A 82 -3.65 -19.74 23.11
C ASN A 82 -2.45 -19.07 23.80
N ALA A 83 -2.48 -17.75 24.08
CA ALA A 83 -1.48 -17.12 24.94
C ALA A 83 -1.68 -17.48 26.42
N ALA A 84 -0.61 -17.37 27.21
CA ALA A 84 -0.66 -17.37 28.66
C ALA A 84 -1.65 -16.31 29.20
N ALA A 85 -2.29 -16.62 30.33
CA ALA A 85 -3.27 -15.73 30.95
C ALA A 85 -2.67 -14.37 31.32
N GLU A 86 -1.41 -14.37 31.74
CA GLU A 86 -0.60 -13.18 32.02
C GLU A 86 0.75 -13.39 31.34
N VAL A 87 0.99 -12.69 30.23
CA VAL A 87 2.25 -12.76 29.48
C VAL A 87 3.28 -11.79 30.06
N GLY A 88 2.84 -10.61 30.49
CA GLY A 88 3.70 -9.62 31.10
C GLY A 88 3.09 -8.23 31.16
N ILE A 89 3.94 -7.24 31.44
CA ILE A 89 3.58 -5.83 31.58
C ILE A 89 4.37 -5.00 30.58
N LEU A 90 3.68 -4.08 29.90
CA LEU A 90 4.25 -3.04 29.05
C LEU A 90 4.27 -1.71 29.81
N GLU A 91 5.46 -1.16 30.02
CA GLU A 91 5.67 0.17 30.60
C GLU A 91 5.95 1.18 29.48
N VAL A 92 5.15 2.24 29.40
CA VAL A 92 5.23 3.28 28.38
C VAL A 92 5.70 4.58 29.01
N THR A 93 6.92 5.01 28.68
CA THR A 93 7.51 6.26 29.19
C THR A 93 8.10 7.06 28.06
N GLY A 94 7.63 8.31 27.85
CA GLY A 94 8.16 9.18 26.79
C GLY A 94 7.97 8.60 25.37
N GLY A 95 6.93 7.79 25.15
CA GLY A 95 6.68 7.09 23.90
C GLY A 95 7.57 5.85 23.66
N VAL A 96 8.37 5.47 24.66
CA VAL A 96 9.20 4.27 24.63
C VAL A 96 8.48 3.16 25.38
N VAL A 97 8.40 1.97 24.79
CA VAL A 97 7.69 0.81 25.36
C VAL A 97 8.70 -0.24 25.81
N HIS A 98 8.65 -0.58 27.09
CA HIS A 98 9.49 -1.58 27.71
C HIS A 98 8.63 -2.72 28.24
N MET A 99 9.03 -3.97 28.00
CA MET A 99 8.31 -5.14 28.48
C MET A 99 9.04 -5.82 29.62
N ARG A 100 8.30 -6.22 30.65
CA ARG A 100 8.73 -7.22 31.63
C ARG A 100 7.82 -8.44 31.50
N VAL A 101 8.43 -9.60 31.28
CA VAL A 101 7.72 -10.88 31.07
C VAL A 101 7.35 -11.48 32.42
N ALA A 102 6.19 -12.13 32.51
CA ALA A 102 5.76 -12.82 33.72
C ALA A 102 6.61 -14.06 34.02
N ASP A 103 6.73 -14.42 35.31
CA ASP A 103 7.51 -15.58 35.73
C ASP A 103 6.96 -16.88 35.12
N GLY A 104 7.84 -17.67 34.50
CA GLY A 104 7.48 -18.95 33.90
C GLY A 104 6.81 -18.86 32.52
N VAL A 105 6.72 -17.66 31.94
CA VAL A 105 6.26 -17.46 30.56
C VAL A 105 7.45 -17.29 29.63
N GLU A 106 7.40 -17.96 28.47
CA GLU A 106 8.40 -17.78 27.42
C GLU A 106 7.94 -16.71 26.43
N VAL A 107 8.75 -15.68 26.26
CA VAL A 107 8.61 -14.68 25.21
C VAL A 107 9.94 -14.62 24.47
N LEU A 108 9.90 -14.66 23.14
CA LEU A 108 11.09 -14.68 22.30
C LEU A 108 11.27 -13.36 21.57
N SER A 109 12.53 -12.90 21.49
CA SER A 109 12.99 -11.83 20.60
C SER A 109 14.05 -12.43 19.67
N ALA A 110 13.81 -12.36 18.36
CA ALA A 110 14.68 -13.01 17.36
C ALA A 110 14.97 -14.51 17.65
N GLY A 111 14.00 -15.21 18.24
CA GLY A 111 14.09 -16.64 18.60
C GLY A 111 14.74 -16.93 19.96
N GLU A 112 15.22 -15.92 20.67
CA GLU A 112 15.87 -16.08 21.98
C GLU A 112 14.93 -15.64 23.12
N PRO A 113 14.85 -16.41 24.24
CA PRO A 113 14.04 -16.03 25.38
C PRO A 113 14.49 -14.72 26.03
N VAL A 114 13.52 -13.87 26.37
CA VAL A 114 13.73 -12.61 27.07
C VAL A 114 12.84 -12.52 28.30
N THR A 115 13.31 -11.84 29.35
CA THR A 115 12.51 -11.59 30.57
C THR A 115 12.24 -10.10 30.80
N ASP A 116 13.05 -9.23 30.20
CA ASP A 116 13.03 -7.78 30.36
C ASP A 116 13.66 -7.18 29.08
N ILE A 117 12.91 -6.36 28.32
CA ILE A 117 13.36 -5.88 27.01
C ILE A 117 12.72 -4.55 26.60
N LEU A 118 13.52 -3.68 25.99
CA LEU A 118 13.05 -2.53 25.24
C LEU A 118 12.49 -2.97 23.88
N ILE A 119 11.24 -2.64 23.57
CA ILE A 119 10.65 -2.92 22.26
C ILE A 119 10.86 -1.70 21.37
N ALA A 120 11.92 -1.71 20.56
CA ALA A 120 12.15 -0.67 19.57
C ALA A 120 11.01 -0.63 18.53
N ASP A 121 10.47 0.55 18.25
CA ASP A 121 9.31 0.74 17.38
C ASP A 121 9.64 0.62 15.88
N ASP A 122 8.60 0.57 15.03
CA ASP A 122 8.71 0.36 13.58
C ASP A 122 9.36 1.51 12.78
N THR A 123 9.75 2.60 13.44
CA THR A 123 10.58 3.67 12.85
C THR A 123 12.08 3.52 13.20
N SER A 124 12.42 2.60 14.10
CA SER A 124 13.80 2.23 14.43
C SER A 124 14.49 1.54 13.24
N PRO A 125 15.82 1.71 13.06
CA PRO A 125 16.59 0.90 12.11
C PRO A 125 16.53 -0.61 12.41
N GLU A 126 16.37 -0.96 13.68
CA GLU A 126 16.25 -2.34 14.18
C GLU A 126 14.99 -2.41 15.06
N PRO A 127 13.79 -2.57 14.45
CA PRO A 127 12.56 -2.71 15.20
C PRO A 127 12.52 -4.08 15.90
N VAL A 128 11.95 -4.13 17.10
CA VAL A 128 11.84 -5.36 17.87
C VAL A 128 10.45 -5.96 17.70
N GLN A 129 10.43 -7.24 17.40
CA GLN A 129 9.24 -8.07 17.44
C GLN A 129 9.38 -9.12 18.52
N LEU A 130 8.34 -9.23 19.35
CA LEU A 130 8.25 -10.27 20.36
C LEU A 130 7.22 -11.31 19.93
N THR A 131 7.44 -12.55 20.37
CA THR A 131 6.55 -13.69 20.09
C THR A 131 6.29 -14.51 21.34
N HIS A 132 5.09 -15.07 21.41
CA HIS A 132 4.66 -16.04 22.40
C HIS A 132 3.63 -16.96 21.75
N GLU A 133 3.91 -18.27 21.68
CA GLU A 133 3.13 -19.22 20.87
C GLU A 133 3.03 -18.74 19.40
N SER A 134 1.84 -18.74 18.80
CA SER A 134 1.61 -18.20 17.44
C SER A 134 1.48 -16.67 17.39
N ILE A 135 1.45 -16.01 18.55
CA ILE A 135 1.15 -14.60 18.67
C ILE A 135 2.43 -13.79 18.62
N ALA A 136 2.37 -12.68 17.91
CA ALA A 136 3.47 -11.74 17.84
C ALA A 136 2.99 -10.31 18.04
N TRP A 137 3.84 -9.47 18.62
CA TRP A 137 3.55 -8.05 18.73
C TRP A 137 4.78 -7.18 18.46
N THR A 138 4.49 -6.00 17.93
CA THR A 138 5.45 -4.96 17.59
C THR A 138 4.93 -3.63 18.06
N VAL A 139 5.82 -2.73 18.45
CA VAL A 139 5.45 -1.33 18.71
C VAL A 139 5.49 -0.56 17.41
N ILE A 140 4.43 0.22 17.17
CA ILE A 140 4.32 1.11 16.02
C ILE A 140 4.30 2.55 16.49
N LYS A 141 4.89 3.44 15.69
CA LYS A 141 4.79 4.88 15.89
C LYS A 141 4.16 5.54 14.69
N ARG A 142 3.10 6.30 14.91
CA ARG A 142 2.40 7.04 13.86
C ARG A 142 2.18 8.46 14.37
N ASP A 143 2.81 9.42 13.72
CA ASP A 143 2.95 10.78 14.22
C ASP A 143 3.50 10.79 15.66
N ASP A 144 2.76 11.35 16.61
CA ASP A 144 3.09 11.39 18.04
C ASP A 144 2.52 10.20 18.84
N ARG A 145 1.75 9.32 18.19
CA ARG A 145 1.06 8.19 18.84
C ARG A 145 1.91 6.94 18.81
N VAL A 146 1.84 6.19 19.91
CA VAL A 146 2.49 4.90 20.09
C VAL A 146 1.41 3.84 20.25
N GLY A 147 1.57 2.71 19.57
CA GLY A 147 0.65 1.59 19.69
C GLY A 147 1.33 0.24 19.61
N VAL A 148 0.64 -0.78 20.09
CA VAL A 148 1.05 -2.18 19.95
C VAL A 148 0.18 -2.83 18.90
N ARG A 149 0.82 -3.35 17.85
CA ARG A 149 0.18 -4.14 16.81
C ARG A 149 0.37 -5.61 17.14
N VAL A 150 -0.73 -6.35 17.15
CA VAL A 150 -0.77 -7.78 17.46
C VAL A 150 -1.08 -8.57 16.21
N ARG A 151 -0.35 -9.67 16.03
CA ARG A 151 -0.57 -10.67 15.00
C ARG A 151 -0.76 -12.04 15.65
N ASP A 152 -1.51 -12.89 14.98
CA ASP A 152 -1.59 -14.33 15.26
C ASP A 152 -1.36 -15.08 13.94
N TYR A 153 -0.24 -15.80 13.88
CA TYR A 153 0.19 -16.52 12.69
C TYR A 153 -0.66 -17.76 12.39
N GLU A 154 -1.41 -18.24 13.38
CA GLU A 154 -2.32 -19.37 13.25
C GLU A 154 -3.80 -18.93 13.28
N HIS A 155 -4.06 -17.63 13.11
CA HIS A 155 -5.42 -17.11 13.19
C HIS A 155 -6.34 -17.83 12.19
N PRO A 156 -7.51 -18.36 12.62
CA PRO A 156 -8.37 -19.19 11.77
C PRO A 156 -8.79 -18.51 10.46
N PHE A 157 -8.89 -17.18 10.47
CA PHE A 157 -9.25 -16.39 9.30
C PHE A 157 -8.29 -16.59 8.12
N VAL A 158 -7.00 -16.83 8.38
CA VAL A 158 -5.99 -17.08 7.34
C VAL A 158 -6.31 -18.37 6.60
N ALA A 159 -6.65 -19.44 7.32
CA ALA A 159 -6.97 -20.75 6.74
C ALA A 159 -8.31 -20.76 6.00
N THR A 160 -9.26 -19.92 6.42
CA THR A 160 -10.59 -19.82 5.79
C THR A 160 -10.68 -18.73 4.72
N PHE A 161 -9.60 -18.00 4.45
CA PHE A 161 -9.62 -16.87 3.53
C PHE A 161 -9.92 -17.31 2.09
N GLY A 162 -10.93 -16.69 1.49
CA GLY A 162 -11.39 -17.00 0.14
C GLY A 162 -10.53 -16.39 -0.97
N PRO A 163 -10.84 -16.71 -2.25
CA PRO A 163 -10.22 -16.05 -3.38
C PRO A 163 -10.58 -14.55 -3.39
N LEU A 164 -9.63 -13.71 -3.81
CA LEU A 164 -9.90 -12.30 -4.02
C LEU A 164 -10.76 -12.10 -5.28
N PRO A 165 -11.86 -11.32 -5.21
CA PRO A 165 -12.63 -10.97 -6.39
C PRO A 165 -11.88 -9.92 -7.22
N TYR A 166 -11.96 -10.05 -8.54
CA TYR A 166 -11.35 -9.11 -9.49
C TYR A 166 -12.35 -8.76 -10.59
N PHE A 167 -12.19 -7.58 -11.16
CA PHE A 167 -12.77 -7.29 -12.48
C PHE A 167 -12.11 -8.15 -13.58
N PRO A 168 -12.78 -8.34 -14.73
CA PRO A 168 -12.14 -8.85 -15.94
C PRO A 168 -10.89 -8.02 -16.29
N ILE A 169 -9.90 -8.66 -16.90
CA ILE A 169 -8.69 -7.96 -17.35
C ILE A 169 -9.06 -7.09 -18.55
N ASP A 170 -8.72 -5.80 -18.48
CA ASP A 170 -8.95 -4.84 -19.54
C ASP A 170 -7.64 -4.13 -19.92
N ALA A 171 -7.09 -4.48 -21.07
CA ALA A 171 -5.84 -3.89 -21.56
C ALA A 171 -5.96 -2.39 -21.86
N SER A 172 -7.17 -1.85 -22.06
CA SER A 172 -7.37 -0.41 -22.25
C SER A 172 -7.15 0.40 -20.96
N LEU A 173 -7.21 -0.27 -19.79
CA LEU A 173 -6.93 0.31 -18.47
C LEU A 173 -5.46 0.11 -18.04
N ARG A 174 -4.60 -0.30 -18.97
CA ARG A 174 -3.13 -0.19 -18.87
C ARG A 174 -2.67 1.01 -19.68
N VAL A 175 -2.60 2.17 -19.03
CA VAL A 175 -2.40 3.46 -19.71
C VAL A 175 -1.00 4.00 -19.52
N GLN A 176 -0.50 4.71 -20.53
CA GLN A 176 0.72 5.48 -20.42
C GLN A 176 0.42 6.81 -19.73
N GLY A 177 1.19 7.13 -18.69
CA GLY A 177 1.17 8.41 -18.01
C GLY A 177 2.49 9.15 -18.14
N THR A 178 2.45 10.46 -17.89
CA THR A 178 3.65 11.32 -17.84
C THR A 178 3.75 11.95 -16.45
N LEU A 179 4.84 11.68 -15.73
CA LEU A 179 5.13 12.33 -14.45
C LEU A 179 5.57 13.78 -14.67
N LYS A 180 4.67 14.71 -14.37
CA LYS A 180 4.96 16.14 -14.22
C LYS A 180 5.57 16.36 -12.84
N ARG A 181 6.88 16.52 -12.80
CA ARG A 181 7.59 16.77 -11.53
C ARG A 181 7.27 18.16 -11.00
N TYR A 182 7.18 18.27 -9.69
CA TYR A 182 7.27 19.56 -9.02
C TYR A 182 8.70 20.11 -9.13
N ASP A 183 8.87 21.43 -9.01
CA ASP A 183 10.21 22.05 -8.98
C ASP A 183 11.08 21.46 -7.87
N GLU A 184 10.44 21.21 -6.71
CA GLU A 184 11.00 20.45 -5.59
C GLU A 184 9.93 19.45 -5.10
N PRO A 185 10.33 18.23 -4.67
CA PRO A 185 9.41 17.28 -4.06
C PRO A 185 8.68 17.91 -2.86
N ARG A 186 7.41 17.52 -2.68
CA ARG A 186 6.55 18.07 -1.63
C ARG A 186 6.20 17.00 -0.61
N ILE A 187 6.05 17.36 0.66
CA ILE A 187 5.45 16.47 1.65
C ILE A 187 3.93 16.58 1.53
N ALA A 188 3.28 15.52 1.06
CA ALA A 188 1.83 15.46 0.99
C ALA A 188 1.26 15.24 2.40
N ASN A 189 0.04 15.73 2.64
CA ASN A 189 -0.71 15.43 3.86
C ASN A 189 -1.91 14.56 3.50
N VAL A 190 -1.80 13.27 3.76
CA VAL A 190 -2.79 12.25 3.40
C VAL A 190 -3.42 11.73 4.69
N GLY A 191 -4.74 11.80 4.81
CA GLY A 191 -5.43 11.21 5.95
C GLY A 191 -5.34 9.68 5.95
N THR A 192 -5.53 9.05 7.09
CA THR A 192 -5.63 7.58 7.20
C THR A 192 -7.05 7.15 7.56
N VAL A 193 -7.30 5.84 7.54
CA VAL A 193 -8.56 5.25 8.03
C VAL A 193 -8.76 5.43 9.55
N ILE A 194 -7.72 5.84 10.28
CA ILE A 194 -7.80 6.21 11.68
C ILE A 194 -7.88 7.73 11.77
N GLU A 195 -8.99 8.22 12.32
CA GLU A 195 -9.20 9.66 12.50
C GLU A 195 -8.08 10.29 13.34
N GLY A 196 -7.65 11.48 12.92
CA GLY A 196 -6.57 12.23 13.56
C GLY A 196 -5.16 11.74 13.22
N LEU A 197 -5.01 10.65 12.47
CA LEU A 197 -3.70 10.14 12.06
C LEU A 197 -3.36 10.53 10.61
N GLY A 198 -2.17 11.09 10.43
CA GLY A 198 -1.61 11.51 9.15
C GLY A 198 -0.71 10.46 8.50
N TYR A 199 -0.59 10.57 7.19
CA TYR A 199 0.43 9.93 6.37
C TYR A 199 1.11 11.02 5.54
N HIS A 200 2.42 11.14 5.68
CA HIS A 200 3.21 12.27 5.17
C HIS A 200 4.25 11.86 4.13
N PRO A 201 3.84 11.27 2.99
CA PRO A 201 4.79 10.83 1.98
C PRO A 201 5.39 12.01 1.22
N GLU A 202 6.61 11.83 0.75
CA GLU A 202 7.16 12.69 -0.29
C GLU A 202 6.43 12.42 -1.62
N SER A 203 6.08 13.50 -2.32
CA SER A 203 5.48 13.48 -3.65
C SER A 203 6.43 14.14 -4.65
N PRO A 204 6.90 13.40 -5.67
CA PRO A 204 7.76 13.96 -6.70
C PRO A 204 6.97 14.77 -7.75
N GLY A 205 5.64 14.63 -7.79
CA GLY A 205 4.79 15.25 -8.80
C GLY A 205 3.47 14.52 -9.06
N VAL A 206 2.86 14.86 -10.18
CA VAL A 206 1.58 14.32 -10.64
C VAL A 206 1.78 13.54 -11.92
N VAL A 207 1.17 12.35 -12.02
CA VAL A 207 1.12 11.59 -13.28
C VAL A 207 -0.15 11.97 -14.02
N GLU A 208 0.02 12.57 -15.19
CA GLU A 208 -1.03 12.91 -16.15
C GLU A 208 -1.20 11.74 -17.13
N PHE A 209 -2.43 11.28 -17.37
CA PHE A 209 -2.76 10.17 -18.27
C PHE A 209 -4.14 10.36 -18.88
N GLU A 210 -4.50 9.53 -19.86
CA GLU A 210 -5.79 9.61 -20.56
C GLU A 210 -6.58 8.30 -20.42
N ILE A 211 -7.88 8.41 -20.10
CA ILE A 211 -8.83 7.29 -20.17
C ILE A 211 -10.08 7.80 -20.88
N GLY A 212 -10.57 7.06 -21.89
CA GLY A 212 -11.81 7.41 -22.58
C GLY A 212 -11.78 8.76 -23.31
N GLY A 213 -10.61 9.26 -23.72
CA GLY A 213 -10.47 10.56 -24.36
C GLY A 213 -10.36 11.75 -23.39
N GLU A 214 -10.40 11.51 -22.09
CA GLU A 214 -10.31 12.54 -21.06
C GLU A 214 -8.99 12.45 -20.29
N THR A 215 -8.37 13.61 -20.07
CA THR A 215 -7.15 13.73 -19.27
C THR A 215 -7.47 13.68 -17.78
N HIS A 216 -6.71 12.87 -17.07
CA HIS A 216 -6.79 12.69 -15.63
C HIS A 216 -5.41 12.79 -14.99
N GLU A 217 -5.41 13.00 -13.68
CA GLU A 217 -4.20 13.20 -12.90
C GLU A 217 -4.27 12.42 -11.59
N LEU A 218 -3.14 11.84 -11.18
CA LEU A 218 -2.95 11.28 -9.85
C LEU A 218 -1.63 11.79 -9.27
N GLU A 219 -1.68 12.34 -8.06
CA GLU A 219 -0.49 12.68 -7.30
C GLU A 219 0.24 11.40 -6.88
N ALA A 220 1.49 11.28 -7.29
CA ALA A 220 2.35 10.16 -6.98
C ALA A 220 3.07 10.40 -5.65
N TYR A 221 3.35 9.33 -4.93
CA TYR A 221 4.16 9.29 -3.73
C TYR A 221 5.42 8.45 -3.96
N THR A 222 6.56 8.86 -3.40
CA THR A 222 7.80 8.09 -3.45
C THR A 222 7.67 6.87 -2.54
N SER A 223 7.95 5.68 -3.07
CA SER A 223 7.98 4.44 -2.29
C SER A 223 9.11 3.54 -2.79
N GLY A 224 10.28 3.67 -2.15
CA GLY A 224 11.49 2.98 -2.58
C GLY A 224 11.90 3.41 -4.00
N ASP A 225 11.97 2.44 -4.90
CA ASP A 225 12.28 2.58 -6.32
C ASP A 225 11.04 2.71 -7.22
N ARG A 226 9.85 2.89 -6.63
CA ARG A 226 8.57 2.96 -7.35
C ARG A 226 7.77 4.21 -6.99
N LEU A 227 6.87 4.57 -7.90
CA LEU A 227 5.77 5.48 -7.60
C LEU A 227 4.64 4.70 -6.93
N PHE A 228 4.06 5.29 -5.89
CA PHE A 228 2.93 4.76 -5.16
C PHE A 228 1.75 5.73 -5.27
N PHE A 229 0.56 5.17 -5.48
CA PHE A 229 -0.67 5.93 -5.57
C PHE A 229 -1.68 5.38 -4.58
N VAL A 230 -2.24 6.28 -3.79
CA VAL A 230 -3.50 6.04 -3.07
C VAL A 230 -4.56 6.79 -3.84
N PHE A 231 -5.38 6.06 -4.60
CA PHE A 231 -6.37 6.65 -5.48
C PHE A 231 -7.77 6.15 -5.18
N GLY A 232 -8.74 6.98 -5.49
CA GLY A 232 -10.15 6.61 -5.47
C GLY A 232 -10.78 6.88 -6.83
N ASP A 233 -11.90 6.23 -7.07
CA ASP A 233 -12.70 6.37 -8.28
C ASP A 233 -14.16 6.05 -7.97
N ALA A 234 -15.05 6.20 -8.95
CA ALA A 234 -16.48 6.01 -8.74
C ALA A 234 -16.87 4.56 -8.35
N THR A 235 -16.01 3.56 -8.57
CA THR A 235 -16.24 2.18 -8.10
C THR A 235 -16.10 2.01 -6.58
N ASN A 236 -15.46 2.95 -5.86
CA ASN A 236 -15.33 2.86 -4.39
C ASN A 236 -16.69 2.97 -3.66
N ARG A 237 -17.75 3.32 -4.38
CA ARG A 237 -19.10 3.42 -3.83
C ARG A 237 -19.77 2.05 -3.65
N ASP A 238 -19.45 1.09 -4.53
CA ASP A 238 -20.22 -0.15 -4.66
C ASP A 238 -19.40 -1.41 -4.99
N ASP A 239 -18.30 -1.31 -5.75
CA ASP A 239 -17.54 -2.48 -6.21
C ASP A 239 -16.15 -2.63 -5.57
N THR A 240 -15.53 -1.53 -5.14
CA THR A 240 -14.17 -1.51 -4.59
C THR A 240 -14.14 -0.82 -3.22
N TYR A 241 -13.01 -0.90 -2.53
CA TYR A 241 -12.92 -0.48 -1.13
C TYR A 241 -13.12 1.04 -0.97
N GLY A 242 -13.97 1.43 -0.01
CA GLY A 242 -14.44 2.81 0.13
C GLY A 242 -13.37 3.87 0.44
N ALA A 243 -12.26 3.47 1.06
CA ALA A 243 -11.15 4.38 1.35
C ALA A 243 -10.23 4.65 0.14
N GLY A 244 -10.40 3.90 -0.95
CA GLY A 244 -9.54 3.92 -2.11
C GLY A 244 -8.73 2.63 -2.28
N ARG A 245 -7.87 2.65 -3.29
CA ARG A 245 -7.07 1.52 -3.76
C ARG A 245 -5.61 1.93 -3.91
N PHE A 246 -4.74 0.94 -3.88
CA PHE A 246 -3.31 1.10 -4.07
C PHE A 246 -2.92 0.73 -5.50
N LEU A 247 -2.03 1.52 -6.08
CA LEU A 247 -1.40 1.25 -7.37
C LEU A 247 0.08 1.60 -7.26
N TYR A 248 0.92 0.80 -7.91
CA TYR A 248 2.34 1.09 -8.04
C TYR A 248 2.72 1.17 -9.52
N ALA A 249 3.63 2.09 -9.84
CA ALA A 249 4.21 2.24 -11.16
C ALA A 249 5.72 2.45 -11.05
N ASP A 250 6.43 2.23 -12.14
CA ASP A 250 7.88 2.43 -12.14
C ASP A 250 8.21 3.92 -12.16
N VAL A 251 9.30 4.31 -11.51
CA VAL A 251 9.79 5.70 -11.59
C VAL A 251 10.25 5.95 -13.04
N PRO A 252 9.68 6.95 -13.73
CA PRO A 252 10.00 7.16 -15.13
C PRO A 252 11.42 7.72 -15.32
N GLY A 253 12.07 7.29 -16.40
CA GLY A 253 13.34 7.84 -16.87
C GLY A 253 13.22 9.26 -17.43
N GLU A 254 14.20 9.68 -18.23
CA GLU A 254 14.32 11.06 -18.73
C GLU A 254 13.10 11.55 -19.53
N ASN A 255 12.38 10.65 -20.21
CA ASN A 255 11.17 11.00 -20.98
C ASN A 255 9.93 11.24 -20.10
N GLY A 256 10.02 10.99 -18.79
CA GLY A 256 8.92 11.17 -17.84
C GLY A 256 7.78 10.16 -17.98
N GLN A 257 7.89 9.16 -18.86
CA GLN A 257 6.80 8.22 -19.15
C GLN A 257 6.82 7.01 -18.21
N THR A 258 5.66 6.67 -17.67
CA THR A 258 5.44 5.50 -16.84
C THR A 258 4.13 4.81 -17.24
N ILE A 259 3.92 3.56 -16.82
CA ILE A 259 2.69 2.82 -17.08
C ILE A 259 1.88 2.75 -15.79
N LEU A 260 0.63 3.21 -15.86
CA LEU A 260 -0.38 2.97 -14.84
C LEU A 260 -1.22 1.78 -15.27
N ASP A 261 -1.01 0.63 -14.62
CA ASP A 261 -1.79 -0.58 -14.87
C ASP A 261 -2.86 -0.77 -13.80
N PHE A 262 -4.08 -0.29 -14.08
CA PHE A 262 -5.18 -0.40 -13.12
C PHE A 262 -5.65 -1.85 -12.90
N ASN A 263 -5.30 -2.80 -13.79
CA ASN A 263 -5.55 -4.24 -13.55
C ASN A 263 -4.74 -4.79 -12.38
N MET A 264 -3.67 -4.09 -12.00
CA MET A 264 -2.83 -4.37 -10.84
C MET A 264 -3.11 -3.42 -9.66
N SER A 265 -4.22 -2.68 -9.68
CA SER A 265 -4.69 -1.98 -8.49
C SER A 265 -5.32 -2.94 -7.49
N TYR A 266 -5.13 -2.70 -6.19
CA TYR A 266 -5.59 -3.60 -5.14
C TYR A 266 -6.11 -2.89 -3.89
N SER A 267 -6.89 -3.61 -3.09
CA SER A 267 -7.41 -3.09 -1.83
C SER A 267 -6.28 -2.90 -0.81
N PRO A 268 -6.26 -1.79 -0.07
CA PRO A 268 -5.29 -1.59 1.00
C PRO A 268 -5.49 -2.62 2.13
N PRO A 269 -4.49 -2.83 3.00
CA PRO A 269 -4.60 -3.75 4.14
C PRO A 269 -5.84 -3.56 5.02
N CYS A 270 -6.30 -2.33 5.25
CA CYS A 270 -7.51 -2.03 6.01
C CYS A 270 -8.81 -2.53 5.37
N ALA A 271 -8.77 -2.97 4.11
CA ALA A 271 -9.88 -3.70 3.52
C ALA A 271 -10.07 -5.09 4.14
N PHE A 272 -9.05 -5.66 4.79
CA PHE A 272 -9.08 -7.01 5.33
C PHE A 272 -9.10 -7.05 6.86
N ASN A 273 -8.75 -5.97 7.55
CA ASN A 273 -8.82 -5.88 9.00
C ASN A 273 -8.98 -4.44 9.52
N ASP A 274 -9.54 -4.31 10.72
CA ASP A 274 -9.75 -3.02 11.42
C ASP A 274 -8.44 -2.36 11.93
N PHE A 275 -7.34 -3.11 11.96
CA PHE A 275 -6.14 -2.73 12.73
C PHE A 275 -5.09 -2.01 11.88
N SER A 276 -5.28 -1.96 10.56
CA SER A 276 -4.30 -1.41 9.62
C SER A 276 -4.45 0.11 9.49
N THR A 277 -3.33 0.83 9.56
CA THR A 277 -3.29 2.31 9.54
C THR A 277 -3.12 2.87 8.12
N CYS A 278 -3.98 2.45 7.18
CA CYS A 278 -3.77 2.76 5.77
C CYS A 278 -4.15 4.20 5.40
N PRO A 279 -3.40 4.85 4.49
CA PRO A 279 -3.81 6.12 3.90
C PRO A 279 -5.10 5.98 3.09
N VAL A 280 -5.87 7.07 3.06
CA VAL A 280 -7.12 7.23 2.30
C VAL A 280 -6.83 8.08 1.06
N ALA A 281 -7.52 7.80 -0.04
CA ALA A 281 -7.42 8.61 -1.24
C ALA A 281 -7.76 10.08 -0.95
N SER A 282 -6.76 10.94 -1.16
CA SER A 282 -6.91 12.39 -1.01
C SER A 282 -7.96 12.93 -1.99
N PRO A 283 -8.57 14.10 -1.74
CA PRO A 283 -9.52 14.68 -2.69
C PRO A 283 -8.94 14.86 -4.11
N ARG A 284 -7.64 15.14 -4.23
CA ARG A 284 -6.94 15.26 -5.52
C ARG A 284 -6.81 13.92 -6.24
N ASN A 285 -6.66 12.82 -5.50
CA ASN A 285 -6.52 11.48 -6.07
C ASN A 285 -7.85 10.74 -6.21
N ARG A 286 -8.98 11.46 -6.22
CA ARG A 286 -10.31 10.88 -6.47
C ARG A 286 -10.76 11.20 -7.88
N LEU A 287 -10.76 10.19 -8.73
CA LEU A 287 -11.18 10.28 -10.11
C LEU A 287 -12.73 10.24 -10.19
N PRO A 288 -13.38 11.08 -11.01
CA PRO A 288 -14.84 11.08 -11.14
C PRO A 288 -15.38 9.98 -12.05
N ILE A 289 -14.50 9.14 -12.62
CA ILE A 289 -14.81 8.04 -13.53
C ILE A 289 -14.84 6.70 -12.80
N ARG A 290 -15.41 5.67 -13.42
CA ARG A 290 -15.31 4.28 -12.92
C ARG A 290 -14.10 3.60 -13.54
N ILE A 291 -13.25 3.01 -12.72
CA ILE A 291 -12.12 2.19 -13.17
C ILE A 291 -12.40 0.74 -12.80
N GLU A 292 -13.04 0.02 -13.72
CA GLU A 292 -13.47 -1.38 -13.58
C GLU A 292 -12.35 -2.37 -13.93
N ALA A 293 -11.18 -2.16 -13.32
CA ALA A 293 -10.02 -3.05 -13.40
C ALA A 293 -9.43 -3.23 -11.99
N GLY A 294 -8.75 -4.36 -11.78
CA GLY A 294 -8.09 -4.66 -10.51
C GLY A 294 -8.99 -5.34 -9.48
N GLU A 295 -8.55 -5.32 -8.23
CA GLU A 295 -9.21 -6.01 -7.12
C GLU A 295 -10.54 -5.34 -6.75
N LYS A 296 -11.57 -6.17 -6.54
CA LYS A 296 -12.86 -5.76 -5.98
C LYS A 296 -12.84 -5.90 -4.46
N TYR A 297 -13.81 -5.27 -3.82
CA TYR A 297 -13.99 -5.40 -2.37
C TYR A 297 -15.12 -6.39 -2.07
N ASP A 298 -14.83 -7.34 -1.17
CA ASP A 298 -15.83 -8.20 -0.57
C ASP A 298 -15.76 -8.07 0.95
N LYS A 299 -16.85 -7.58 1.54
CA LYS A 299 -16.96 -7.40 2.98
C LYS A 299 -16.85 -8.73 3.74
N ALA A 300 -17.16 -9.87 3.12
CA ALA A 300 -16.99 -11.18 3.75
C ALA A 300 -15.51 -11.54 3.97
N LEU A 301 -14.59 -10.88 3.26
CA LEU A 301 -13.14 -11.03 3.42
C LEU A 301 -12.54 -10.02 4.41
N HIS A 302 -13.37 -9.33 5.19
CA HIS A 302 -12.94 -8.38 6.21
C HIS A 302 -13.06 -8.97 7.62
N TYR A 303 -11.96 -9.02 8.35
CA TYR A 303 -11.94 -9.40 9.76
C TYR A 303 -12.12 -8.18 10.67
N SER A 304 -13.16 -8.21 11.52
CA SER A 304 -13.44 -7.13 12.48
C SER A 304 -13.35 -7.61 13.92
N ALA A 305 -12.79 -6.79 14.80
CA ALA A 305 -12.69 -7.07 16.23
C ALA A 305 -14.07 -7.28 16.88
N ALA A 306 -15.09 -6.54 16.41
CA ALA A 306 -16.44 -6.60 16.95
C ALA A 306 -17.20 -7.89 16.61
N ALA A 307 -16.71 -8.68 15.64
CA ALA A 307 -17.31 -9.96 15.25
C ALA A 307 -16.74 -11.15 16.03
N SER A 308 -15.74 -10.91 16.90
CA SER A 308 -14.98 -11.94 17.63
C SER A 308 -15.24 -11.92 19.16
N LEU A 309 -16.21 -11.10 19.60
CA LEU A 309 -16.77 -11.04 20.96
C LEU A 309 -18.24 -11.50 20.93
#